data_AF-A0A347VPZ5-F1
#
_entry.id   AF-A0A347VPZ5-F1
#
_cell.length_a   1.000
_cell.length_b   1.000
_cell.length_c   1.000
_cell.angle_alpha   90.00
_cell.angle_beta   90.00
_cell.angle_gamma   90.00
#
_symmetry.space_group_name_H-M   'P 1'
#
loop_
_entity.id
_entity.type
_entity.pdbx_description
1 polymer ?
#
loop_
_entity_poly.entity_id
_entity_poly.type
_entity_poly.pdbx_seq_one_letter_code
_entity_poly.pdbx_strand_id
1 'polypeptide(L)'
;MEKISDYAAYIDYSIFGFLIFLSLLVLAIGIERLWFYSIIRLDDYADRRELELDLHKRLTLIATIGSNAPYVGLLGTVIGIMLTFATIGVNSIIDTKSIMAGLAMALRATALGLIVAIPSIVFYNLLVRKCEVILTNWDIFTNPMPTTKGAKANPRLDSHEDDTANKLIKDSKNMPYKYENFEDLGDKIHREKRIVGKDSIESK
;
A
#
# COMPACT_ATOMS: atom_id res chain seq x y z
N MET A 1 39.50 -10.72 22.59
CA MET A 1 38.46 -11.71 22.21
C MET A 1 37.10 -11.33 22.79
N GLU A 2 36.98 -11.14 24.10
CA GLU A 2 35.70 -10.78 24.80
C GLU A 2 35.00 -9.56 24.18
N LYS A 3 35.70 -8.42 24.05
CA LYS A 3 35.13 -7.19 23.48
C LYS A 3 34.52 -7.35 22.08
N ILE A 4 35.16 -8.07 21.15
CA ILE A 4 34.67 -8.21 19.77
C ILE A 4 33.39 -9.05 19.73
N SER A 5 33.32 -10.10 20.55
CA SER A 5 32.13 -10.94 20.71
C SER A 5 30.97 -10.13 21.30
N ASP A 6 31.23 -9.28 22.28
CA ASP A 6 30.20 -8.44 22.91
C ASP A 6 29.64 -7.41 21.92
N TYR A 7 30.50 -6.79 21.10
CA TYR A 7 30.07 -5.89 20.04
C TYR A 7 29.23 -6.61 18.98
N ALA A 8 29.54 -7.87 18.66
CA ALA A 8 28.76 -8.69 17.74
C ALA A 8 27.33 -8.90 18.21
N ALA A 9 27.20 -9.37 19.45
CA ALA A 9 25.90 -9.59 20.07
C ALA A 9 25.09 -8.29 20.12
N TYR A 10 25.72 -7.17 20.52
CA TYR A 10 25.04 -5.88 20.60
C TYR A 10 24.51 -5.41 19.24
N ILE A 11 25.28 -5.58 18.17
CA ILE A 11 24.86 -5.22 16.81
C ILE A 11 23.68 -6.10 16.37
N ASP A 12 23.78 -7.42 16.55
CA ASP A 12 22.71 -8.35 16.18
C ASP A 12 21.39 -8.00 16.89
N TYR A 13 21.45 -7.74 18.21
CA TYR A 13 20.28 -7.31 18.98
C TYR A 13 19.74 -5.95 18.54
N SER A 14 20.60 -5.02 18.17
CA SER A 14 20.19 -3.70 17.67
C SER A 14 19.41 -3.82 16.36
N ILE A 15 19.87 -4.66 15.44
CA ILE A 15 19.21 -4.86 14.13
C ILE A 15 17.87 -5.57 14.30
N PHE A 16 17.82 -6.63 15.10
CA PHE A 16 16.56 -7.33 15.38
C PHE A 16 15.58 -6.43 16.13
N GLY A 17 16.04 -5.68 17.13
CA GLY A 17 15.23 -4.71 17.86
C GLY A 17 14.65 -3.64 16.95
N PHE A 18 15.46 -3.11 16.03
CA PHE A 18 15.01 -2.13 15.06
C PHE A 18 13.98 -2.70 14.07
N LEU A 19 14.20 -3.91 13.54
CA LEU A 19 13.23 -4.58 12.66
C LEU A 19 11.91 -4.89 13.37
N ILE A 20 11.95 -5.33 14.63
CA ILE A 20 10.76 -5.56 15.45
C ILE A 20 10.02 -4.25 15.67
N PHE A 21 10.73 -3.17 15.99
CA PHE A 21 10.14 -1.85 16.15
C PHE A 21 9.45 -1.37 14.87
N LEU A 22 10.09 -1.52 13.71
CA LEU A 22 9.48 -1.19 12.41
C LEU A 22 8.21 -2.01 12.14
N SER A 23 8.25 -3.31 12.46
CA SER A 23 7.09 -4.21 12.33
C SER A 23 5.91 -3.74 13.16
N LEU A 24 6.15 -3.42 14.44
CA LEU A 24 5.12 -2.91 15.34
C LEU A 24 4.56 -1.57 14.87
N LEU A 25 5.43 -0.68 14.38
CA LEU A 25 5.02 0.64 13.87
C LEU A 25 4.12 0.50 12.64
N VAL A 26 4.44 -0.40 11.71
CA VAL A 26 3.60 -0.69 10.53
C VAL A 26 2.25 -1.25 10.95
N LEU A 27 2.23 -2.23 11.86
CA LEU A 27 0.97 -2.80 12.34
C LEU A 27 0.11 -1.76 13.06
N ALA A 28 0.70 -0.94 13.91
CA ALA A 28 0.00 0.12 14.62
C ALA A 28 -0.66 1.13 13.66
N ILE A 29 0.10 1.64 12.67
CA ILE A 29 -0.44 2.57 11.67
C ILE A 29 -1.46 1.87 10.77
N GLY A 30 -1.21 0.63 10.37
CA GLY A 30 -2.12 -0.15 9.54
C GLY A 30 -3.48 -0.35 10.22
N ILE A 31 -3.49 -0.68 11.51
CA ILE A 31 -4.71 -0.84 12.30
C ILE A 31 -5.41 0.51 12.50
N GLU A 32 -4.69 1.56 12.89
CA GLU A 32 -5.22 2.93 13.01
C GLU A 32 -5.94 3.34 11.72
N ARG A 33 -5.33 3.06 10.55
CA ARG A 33 -5.88 3.43 9.26
C ARG A 33 -7.05 2.57 8.80
N LEU A 34 -7.01 1.27 9.03
CA LEU A 34 -8.16 0.42 8.73
C LEU A 34 -9.39 0.83 9.53
N TRP A 35 -9.19 1.22 10.80
CA TRP A 35 -10.26 1.71 11.65
C TRP A 35 -10.76 3.09 11.23
N PHE A 36 -9.86 4.01 10.88
CA PHE A 36 -10.20 5.34 10.37
C PHE A 36 -11.12 5.28 9.13
N TYR A 37 -10.82 4.40 8.16
CA TYR A 37 -11.66 4.24 6.97
C TYR A 37 -13.05 3.65 7.25
N SER A 38 -13.26 3.01 8.39
CA SER A 38 -14.56 2.50 8.81
C SER A 38 -15.41 3.55 9.53
N ILE A 39 -14.86 4.71 9.89
CA ILE A 39 -15.53 5.76 10.68
C ILE A 39 -15.70 7.08 9.90
N ILE A 40 -15.02 7.24 8.77
CA ILE A 40 -15.06 8.48 8.00
C ILE A 40 -16.45 8.71 7.39
N ARG A 41 -16.98 9.92 7.55
CA ARG A 41 -18.19 10.39 6.86
C ARG A 41 -17.78 11.31 5.74
N LEU A 42 -18.24 11.00 4.53
CA LEU A 42 -17.87 11.75 3.32
C LEU A 42 -18.51 13.15 3.29
N ASP A 43 -19.58 13.36 4.06
CA ASP A 43 -20.33 14.61 4.18
C ASP A 43 -19.54 15.75 4.86
N ASP A 44 -18.50 15.43 5.64
CA ASP A 44 -17.74 16.42 6.41
C ASP A 44 -16.71 17.21 5.57
N TYR A 45 -16.47 16.80 4.31
CA TYR A 45 -15.42 17.36 3.45
C TYR A 45 -15.99 18.18 2.28
N ALA A 46 -15.65 19.46 2.23
CA ALA A 46 -16.09 20.38 1.17
C ALA A 46 -15.16 20.38 -0.07
N ASP A 47 -13.88 20.07 0.11
CA ASP A 47 -12.88 20.03 -0.96
C ASP A 47 -12.26 18.63 -1.09
N ARG A 48 -12.17 18.15 -2.33
CA ARG A 48 -11.52 16.88 -2.69
C ARG A 48 -10.10 16.78 -2.13
N ARG A 49 -9.37 17.90 -2.16
CA ARG A 49 -7.96 17.94 -1.74
C ARG A 49 -7.79 17.71 -0.26
N GLU A 50 -8.73 18.18 0.56
CA GLU A 50 -8.71 17.97 2.01
C GLU A 50 -8.94 16.49 2.34
N LEU A 51 -9.93 15.87 1.68
CA LEU A 51 -10.20 14.43 1.82
C LEU A 51 -8.98 13.60 1.39
N GLU A 52 -8.36 13.93 0.25
CA GLU A 52 -7.18 13.21 -0.25
C GLU A 52 -6.00 13.30 0.72
N LEU A 53 -5.74 14.48 1.30
CA LEU A 53 -4.69 14.68 2.30
C LEU A 53 -4.90 13.82 3.55
N ASP A 54 -6.13 13.77 4.05
CA ASP A 54 -6.47 13.00 5.25
C ASP A 54 -6.39 11.49 5.02
N LEU A 55 -6.80 11.02 3.83
CA LEU A 55 -6.67 9.62 3.42
C LEU A 55 -5.20 9.22 3.26
N HIS A 56 -4.37 10.06 2.64
CA HIS A 56 -2.98 9.71 2.32
C HIS A 56 -2.01 9.87 3.50
N LYS A 57 -2.41 10.56 4.57
CA LYS A 57 -1.54 10.78 5.72
C LYS A 57 -1.05 9.46 6.33
N ARG A 58 0.21 9.41 6.75
CA ARG A 58 0.93 8.20 7.24
C ARG A 58 1.09 7.03 6.24
N LEU A 59 0.45 7.00 5.07
CA LEU A 59 0.64 5.91 4.09
C LEU A 59 2.08 5.89 3.54
N THR A 60 2.68 7.06 3.32
CA THR A 60 4.08 7.19 2.90
C THR A 60 5.02 6.51 3.89
N LEU A 61 4.75 6.57 5.20
CA LEU A 61 5.59 5.91 6.20
C LEU A 61 5.56 4.39 6.04
N ILE A 62 4.39 3.80 5.83
CA ILE A 62 4.26 2.35 5.57
C ILE A 62 5.01 1.97 4.30
N ALA A 63 4.89 2.78 3.23
CA ALA A 63 5.61 2.57 1.98
C ALA A 63 7.12 2.59 2.17
N THR A 64 7.63 3.60 2.88
CA THR A 64 9.05 3.76 3.18
C THR A 64 9.58 2.59 4.01
N ILE A 65 8.82 2.10 4.99
CA ILE A 65 9.25 0.95 5.79
C ILE A 65 9.25 -0.32 4.94
N GLY A 66 8.21 -0.54 4.14
CA GLY A 66 8.12 -1.69 3.25
C GLY A 66 9.27 -1.76 2.23
N SER A 67 9.70 -0.63 1.67
CA SER A 67 10.81 -0.60 0.72
C SER A 67 12.18 -0.68 1.39
N ASN A 68 12.35 -0.17 2.61
CA ASN A 68 13.65 -0.11 3.28
C ASN A 68 13.94 -1.27 4.25
N ALA A 69 12.92 -1.95 4.78
CA ALA A 69 13.10 -3.09 5.69
C ALA A 69 13.99 -4.23 5.12
N PRO A 70 13.91 -4.59 3.82
CA PRO A 70 14.82 -5.59 3.24
C PRO A 70 16.28 -5.14 3.28
N TYR A 71 16.55 -3.85 3.05
CA TYR A 71 17.90 -3.31 3.05
C TYR A 71 18.51 -3.28 4.45
N VAL A 72 17.69 -3.06 5.48
CA VAL A 72 18.11 -3.19 6.89
C VAL A 72 18.54 -4.63 7.19
N GLY A 73 17.75 -5.62 6.73
CA GLY A 73 18.11 -7.03 6.88
C GLY A 73 19.40 -7.40 6.14
N LEU A 74 19.55 -6.92 4.89
CA LEU A 74 20.77 -7.11 4.09
C LEU A 74 21.99 -6.51 4.79
N LEU A 75 21.88 -5.28 5.29
CA LEU A 75 22.94 -4.61 6.06
C LEU A 75 23.36 -5.45 7.26
N GLY A 76 22.41 -6.05 7.98
CA GLY A 76 22.73 -6.96 9.08
C GLY A 76 23.54 -8.18 8.66
N THR A 77 23.26 -8.73 7.47
CA THR A 77 24.04 -9.87 6.98
C THR A 77 25.47 -9.49 6.63
N VAL A 78 25.64 -8.33 6.00
CA VAL A 78 26.97 -7.80 5.64
C VAL A 78 27.79 -7.57 6.91
N ILE A 79 27.20 -6.95 7.94
CA ILE A 79 27.90 -6.72 9.21
C ILE A 79 28.21 -8.04 9.93
N GLY A 80 27.26 -8.97 9.99
CA GLY A 80 27.46 -10.28 10.64
C GLY A 80 28.55 -11.12 9.98
N ILE A 81 28.59 -11.15 8.63
CA ILE A 81 29.65 -11.82 7.88
C ILE A 81 31.00 -11.14 8.11
N MET A 82 31.04 -9.80 8.04
CA MET A 82 32.26 -9.02 8.29
C MET A 82 32.84 -9.32 9.68
N LEU A 83 31.98 -9.39 10.70
CA LEU A 83 32.40 -9.64 12.08
C LEU A 83 32.84 -11.07 12.32
N THR A 84 32.21 -12.03 11.64
CA THR A 84 32.64 -13.43 11.62
C THR A 84 34.07 -13.52 11.05
N PHE A 85 34.35 -12.86 9.93
CA PHE A 85 35.71 -12.84 9.36
C PHE A 85 36.72 -12.09 10.22
N ALA A 86 36.33 -10.98 10.87
CA ALA A 86 37.20 -10.27 11.80
C ALA A 86 37.62 -11.16 12.99
N THR A 87 36.70 -11.99 13.48
CA THR A 87 36.96 -12.94 14.57
C THR A 87 37.97 -14.02 14.14
N ILE A 88 37.87 -14.53 12.91
CA ILE A 88 38.84 -15.47 12.35
C ILE A 88 40.23 -14.83 12.22
N GLY A 89 40.31 -13.57 11.77
CA GLY A 89 41.58 -12.88 11.58
C GLY A 89 42.38 -12.63 12.88
N VAL A 90 41.70 -12.60 14.04
CA VAL A 90 42.32 -12.38 15.35
C VAL A 90 42.66 -13.71 16.05
N ASN A 91 41.98 -14.81 15.70
CA ASN A 91 42.13 -16.10 16.37
C ASN A 91 43.12 -17.00 15.64
N SER A 92 44.14 -17.50 16.36
CA SER A 92 45.10 -18.45 15.81
C SER A 92 44.53 -19.86 15.59
N ILE A 93 43.44 -20.20 16.27
CA ILE A 93 42.72 -21.48 16.13
C ILE A 93 41.35 -21.18 15.54
N ILE A 94 41.05 -21.82 14.40
CA ILE A 94 39.79 -21.66 13.70
C ILE A 94 38.77 -22.63 14.29
N ASP A 95 37.76 -22.10 14.99
CA ASP A 95 36.58 -22.87 15.40
C ASP A 95 35.47 -22.76 14.35
N THR A 96 35.33 -23.80 13.52
CA THR A 96 34.31 -23.89 12.47
C THR A 96 32.89 -23.76 13.02
N LYS A 97 32.63 -24.23 14.25
CA LYS A 97 31.28 -24.17 14.84
C LYS A 97 30.87 -22.72 15.11
N SER A 98 31.78 -21.91 15.63
CA SER A 98 31.55 -20.48 15.86
C SER A 98 31.28 -19.73 14.55
N ILE A 99 32.00 -20.08 13.48
CA ILE A 99 31.80 -19.47 12.15
C ILE A 99 30.41 -19.76 11.62
N MET A 100 30.00 -21.03 11.66
CA MET A 100 28.67 -21.43 11.21
C MET A 100 27.56 -20.73 12.00
N ALA A 101 27.75 -20.54 13.31
CA ALA A 101 26.79 -19.81 14.15
C ALA A 101 26.67 -18.33 13.77
N GLY A 102 27.79 -17.64 13.53
CA GLY A 102 27.79 -16.23 13.11
C GLY A 102 27.12 -16.01 11.76
N LEU A 103 27.41 -16.89 10.79
CA LEU A 103 26.76 -16.86 9.48
C LEU A 103 25.25 -17.16 9.57
N ALA A 104 24.83 -18.06 10.45
CA ALA A 104 23.42 -18.35 10.66
C ALA A 104 22.66 -17.14 11.25
N MET A 105 23.27 -16.39 12.19
CA MET A 105 22.68 -15.15 12.71
C MET A 105 22.57 -14.07 11.65
N ALA A 106 23.60 -13.91 10.82
CA ALA A 106 23.55 -13.03 9.65
C ALA A 106 22.35 -13.38 8.75
N LEU A 107 22.17 -14.65 8.36
CA LEU A 107 21.04 -15.05 7.50
C LEU A 107 19.66 -14.80 8.14
N ARG A 108 19.54 -14.91 9.47
CA ARG A 108 18.30 -14.57 10.18
C ARG A 108 17.94 -13.09 10.03
N ALA A 109 18.91 -12.18 9.96
CA ALA A 109 18.66 -10.75 9.77
C ALA A 109 17.93 -10.45 8.44
N THR A 110 18.35 -11.07 7.33
CA THR A 110 17.62 -10.95 6.05
C THR A 110 16.23 -11.54 6.14
N ALA A 111 16.09 -12.73 6.73
CA ALA A 111 14.79 -13.38 6.86
C ALA A 111 13.80 -12.48 7.62
N LEU A 112 14.24 -11.86 8.73
CA LEU A 112 13.43 -10.91 9.49
C LEU A 112 13.12 -9.65 8.67
N GLY A 113 14.08 -9.10 7.94
CA GLY A 113 13.85 -7.94 7.05
C GLY A 113 12.76 -8.20 6.02
N LEU A 114 12.74 -9.40 5.42
CA LEU A 114 11.70 -9.81 4.48
C LEU A 114 10.35 -10.04 5.16
N ILE A 115 10.34 -10.65 6.34
CA ILE A 115 9.12 -10.85 7.15
C ILE A 115 8.47 -9.52 7.49
N VAL A 116 9.23 -8.45 7.70
CA VAL A 116 8.69 -7.10 7.94
C VAL A 116 8.25 -6.42 6.64
N ALA A 117 9.03 -6.56 5.57
CA ALA A 117 8.77 -5.87 4.30
C ALA A 117 7.49 -6.37 3.60
N ILE A 118 7.29 -7.69 3.54
CA ILE A 118 6.17 -8.27 2.78
C ILE A 118 4.81 -7.79 3.31
N PRO A 119 4.49 -7.90 4.61
CA PRO A 119 3.23 -7.38 5.16
C PRO A 119 3.11 -5.87 4.99
N SER A 120 4.21 -5.12 5.15
CA SER A 120 4.21 -3.65 5.01
C SER A 120 3.75 -3.22 3.62
N ILE A 121 4.30 -3.84 2.56
CA ILE A 121 3.93 -3.53 1.18
C ILE A 121 2.48 -3.95 0.90
N VAL A 122 2.05 -5.10 1.41
CA VAL A 122 0.66 -5.56 1.26
C VAL A 122 -0.30 -4.57 1.91
N PHE A 123 -0.03 -4.13 3.14
CA PHE A 123 -0.86 -3.13 3.82
C PHE A 123 -0.89 -1.81 3.04
N TYR A 124 0.26 -1.31 2.60
CA TYR A 124 0.32 -0.08 1.81
C TYR A 124 -0.55 -0.16 0.56
N ASN A 125 -0.41 -1.23 -0.24
CA ASN A 125 -1.17 -1.39 -1.47
C ASN A 125 -2.69 -1.48 -1.23
N LEU A 126 -3.10 -2.18 -0.17
CA LEU A 126 -4.52 -2.28 0.21
C LEU A 126 -5.08 -0.92 0.67
N LEU A 127 -4.31 -0.18 1.47
CA LEU A 127 -4.73 1.13 1.99
C LEU A 127 -4.82 2.17 0.86
N VAL A 128 -3.83 2.24 -0.02
CA VAL A 128 -3.86 3.12 -1.21
C VAL A 128 -5.07 2.83 -2.07
N ARG A 129 -5.33 1.53 -2.35
CA ARG A 129 -6.49 1.16 -3.16
C ARG A 129 -7.81 1.58 -2.49
N LYS A 130 -7.91 1.47 -1.17
CA LYS A 130 -9.07 1.97 -0.42
C LYS A 130 -9.21 3.50 -0.53
N CYS A 131 -8.11 4.24 -0.43
CA CYS A 131 -8.13 5.70 -0.60
C CYS A 131 -8.68 6.11 -1.96
N GLU A 132 -8.18 5.51 -3.03
CA GLU A 132 -8.64 5.79 -4.40
C GLU A 132 -10.15 5.54 -4.54
N VAL A 133 -10.64 4.39 -4.04
CA VAL A 133 -12.06 4.05 -4.11
C VAL A 133 -12.92 5.07 -3.36
N ILE A 134 -12.52 5.47 -2.15
CA ILE A 134 -13.24 6.49 -1.37
C ILE A 134 -13.23 7.85 -2.09
N LEU A 135 -12.09 8.25 -2.65
CA LEU A 135 -11.95 9.52 -3.37
C LEU A 135 -12.77 9.56 -4.65
N THR A 136 -12.74 8.49 -5.46
CA THR A 136 -13.57 8.36 -6.66
C THR A 136 -15.05 8.39 -6.30
N ASN A 137 -15.45 7.72 -5.23
CA ASN A 137 -16.82 7.74 -4.76
C ASN A 137 -17.25 9.16 -4.35
N TRP A 138 -16.43 9.90 -3.62
CA TRP A 138 -16.73 11.31 -3.29
C TRP A 138 -16.91 12.19 -4.54
N ASP A 139 -16.06 12.01 -5.56
CA ASP A 139 -16.09 12.76 -6.82
C ASP A 139 -17.38 12.52 -7.62
N ILE A 140 -17.83 11.27 -7.70
CA ILE A 140 -19.07 10.92 -8.41
C ILE A 140 -20.30 11.56 -7.77
N PHE A 141 -20.30 11.74 -6.44
CA PHE A 141 -21.41 12.35 -5.72
C PHE A 141 -21.39 13.87 -5.81
N THR A 142 -20.22 14.48 -5.66
CA THR A 142 -20.07 15.93 -5.66
C THR A 142 -20.22 16.51 -7.06
N ASN A 143 -19.66 15.83 -8.07
CA ASN A 143 -19.68 16.29 -9.45
C ASN A 143 -20.21 15.17 -10.36
N PRO A 144 -21.51 14.83 -10.26
CA PRO A 144 -22.09 13.78 -11.09
C PRO A 144 -21.90 14.15 -12.56
N MET A 145 -21.46 13.19 -13.37
CA MET A 145 -21.33 13.40 -14.82
C MET A 145 -22.64 14.02 -15.34
N PRO A 146 -22.57 15.07 -16.19
CA PRO A 146 -23.74 15.77 -16.67
C PRO A 146 -24.69 14.75 -17.30
N THR A 147 -25.78 14.46 -16.59
CA THR A 147 -26.79 13.54 -17.10
C THR A 147 -27.40 14.19 -18.34
N THR A 148 -27.54 13.44 -19.42
CA THR A 148 -28.01 13.92 -20.72
C THR A 148 -29.48 14.38 -20.75
N LYS A 149 -30.04 14.84 -19.63
CA LYS A 149 -31.41 15.40 -19.58
C LYS A 149 -31.52 16.81 -20.17
N GLY A 150 -30.43 17.39 -20.69
CA GLY A 150 -30.44 18.69 -21.35
C GLY A 150 -29.34 18.94 -22.38
N ALA A 151 -28.54 17.94 -22.78
CA ALA A 151 -27.54 18.14 -23.83
C ALA A 151 -28.24 18.31 -25.18
N LYS A 152 -28.31 19.55 -25.68
CA LYS A 152 -28.75 19.78 -27.05
C LYS A 152 -27.71 19.19 -27.98
N ALA A 153 -28.15 18.35 -28.91
CA ALA A 153 -27.30 17.88 -30.00
C ALA A 153 -26.64 19.09 -30.66
N ASN A 154 -25.31 19.13 -30.67
CA ASN A 154 -24.58 20.22 -31.30
C ASN A 154 -24.79 20.07 -32.83
N PRO A 155 -25.47 21.00 -33.52
CA PRO A 155 -25.89 20.81 -34.91
C PRO A 155 -24.73 20.70 -35.91
N ARG A 156 -23.49 20.97 -35.45
CA ARG A 156 -22.26 20.92 -36.25
C ARG A 156 -21.58 19.56 -36.23
N LEU A 157 -22.01 18.62 -35.39
CA LEU A 157 -21.66 17.21 -35.61
C LEU A 157 -22.58 16.71 -36.72
N ASP A 158 -22.06 16.67 -37.94
CA ASP A 158 -22.72 15.94 -39.01
C ASP A 158 -22.77 14.45 -38.64
N SER A 159 -23.67 13.70 -39.26
CA SER A 159 -23.90 12.28 -38.95
C SER A 159 -22.75 11.36 -39.41
N HIS A 160 -21.59 11.91 -39.76
CA HIS A 160 -20.43 11.19 -40.23
C HIS A 160 -19.17 11.44 -39.38
N GLU A 161 -19.14 12.53 -38.62
CA GLU A 161 -18.05 12.85 -37.70
C GLU A 161 -18.52 12.73 -36.23
N ASP A 162 -17.86 11.83 -35.51
CA ASP A 162 -17.96 11.57 -34.08
C ASP A 162 -19.28 10.97 -33.55
N ASP A 163 -19.58 9.75 -34.02
CA ASP A 163 -20.43 8.77 -33.33
C ASP A 163 -20.10 8.65 -31.84
N THR A 164 -18.85 8.95 -31.46
CA THR A 164 -18.37 8.93 -30.08
C THR A 164 -19.14 9.88 -29.18
N ALA A 165 -19.41 11.12 -29.59
CA ALA A 165 -20.11 12.08 -28.74
C ALA A 165 -21.57 11.67 -28.49
N ASN A 166 -22.29 11.27 -29.54
CA ASN A 166 -23.66 10.77 -29.44
C ASN A 166 -23.75 9.42 -28.70
N LYS A 167 -22.71 8.57 -28.81
CA LYS A 167 -22.60 7.31 -28.07
C LYS A 167 -22.32 7.54 -26.59
N LEU A 168 -21.43 8.45 -26.22
CA LEU A 168 -21.19 8.87 -24.84
C LEU A 168 -22.44 9.50 -24.19
N ILE A 169 -23.20 10.27 -24.97
CA ILE A 169 -24.50 10.81 -24.56
C ILE A 169 -25.53 9.71 -24.27
N LYS A 170 -25.59 8.68 -25.13
CA LYS A 170 -26.50 7.54 -24.98
C LYS A 170 -26.08 6.63 -23.82
N ASP A 171 -24.78 6.42 -23.63
CA ASP A 171 -24.20 5.60 -22.58
C ASP A 171 -24.29 6.28 -21.19
N SER A 172 -24.14 7.61 -21.12
CA SER A 172 -24.36 8.42 -19.89
C SER A 172 -25.79 8.29 -19.34
N LYS A 173 -26.77 8.07 -20.22
CA LYS A 173 -28.18 7.93 -19.83
C LYS A 173 -28.46 6.67 -18.99
N ASN A 174 -27.55 5.70 -19.00
CA ASN A 174 -27.73 4.38 -18.41
C ASN A 174 -26.56 3.97 -17.51
N MET A 175 -26.10 4.88 -16.64
CA MET A 175 -25.10 4.55 -15.63
C MET A 175 -25.65 3.47 -14.68
N PRO A 176 -24.88 2.40 -14.42
CA PRO A 176 -25.34 1.28 -13.58
C PRO A 176 -25.59 1.65 -12.11
N TYR A 177 -25.24 2.87 -11.70
CA TYR A 177 -25.41 3.36 -10.33
C TYR A 177 -26.05 4.74 -10.35
N LYS A 178 -27.13 4.90 -9.58
CA LYS A 178 -27.78 6.18 -9.32
C LYS A 178 -27.62 6.46 -7.83
N TYR A 179 -26.91 7.52 -7.52
CA TYR A 179 -26.58 7.89 -6.15
C TYR A 179 -27.59 8.90 -5.65
N GLU A 180 -28.42 8.50 -4.69
CA GLU A 180 -29.52 9.36 -4.22
C GLU A 180 -29.15 10.13 -2.94
N ASN A 181 -28.33 9.57 -2.03
CA ASN A 181 -27.84 10.22 -0.80
C ASN A 181 -26.51 9.60 -0.31
N PHE A 182 -25.74 10.32 0.53
CA PHE A 182 -24.43 9.87 1.05
C PHE A 182 -24.49 8.60 1.93
N GLU A 183 -25.59 8.31 2.62
CA GLU A 183 -25.77 7.06 3.38
C GLU A 183 -25.79 5.81 2.47
N ASP A 184 -26.39 5.90 1.27
CA ASP A 184 -26.40 4.79 0.29
C ASP A 184 -24.98 4.54 -0.28
N LEU A 185 -24.09 5.53 -0.18
CA LEU A 185 -22.68 5.38 -0.57
C LEU A 185 -21.89 4.54 0.43
N GLY A 186 -22.01 4.83 1.72
CA GLY A 186 -21.34 4.08 2.78
C GLY A 186 -21.75 2.61 2.74
N ASP A 187 -23.03 2.34 2.54
CA ASP A 187 -23.60 0.99 2.48
C ASP A 187 -23.14 0.17 1.26
N LYS A 188 -22.86 0.82 0.12
CA LYS A 188 -22.35 0.16 -1.10
C LYS A 188 -20.82 0.03 -1.13
N ILE A 189 -20.07 0.98 -0.55
CA ILE A 189 -18.61 0.84 -0.35
C ILE A 189 -18.28 -0.47 0.39
N HIS A 190 -19.12 -0.85 1.34
CA HIS A 190 -18.95 -2.07 2.12
C HIS A 190 -19.47 -3.36 1.42
N ARG A 191 -20.29 -3.25 0.35
CA ARG A 191 -20.93 -4.38 -0.34
C ARG A 191 -20.48 -4.65 -1.78
N GLU A 192 -19.79 -3.73 -2.45
CA GLU A 192 -19.54 -3.85 -3.89
C GLU A 192 -18.53 -4.97 -4.22
N LYS A 193 -19.00 -6.02 -4.91
CA LYS A 193 -18.11 -6.96 -5.62
C LYS A 193 -17.46 -6.20 -6.76
N ARG A 194 -16.12 -6.18 -6.75
CA ARG A 194 -15.21 -5.68 -7.80
C ARG A 194 -15.89 -5.78 -9.17
N ILE A 195 -16.17 -4.64 -9.78
CA ILE A 195 -16.74 -4.51 -11.14
C ILE A 195 -15.94 -5.45 -12.06
N VAL A 196 -16.50 -6.62 -12.35
CA VAL A 196 -15.98 -7.53 -13.37
C VAL A 196 -16.43 -6.89 -14.67
N GLY A 197 -15.47 -6.37 -15.43
CA GLY A 197 -15.69 -5.98 -16.80
C GLY A 197 -16.38 -7.12 -17.50
N LYS A 198 -17.63 -6.91 -17.90
CA LYS A 198 -18.37 -7.86 -18.71
C LYS A 198 -17.71 -7.80 -20.08
N ASP A 199 -16.76 -8.70 -20.30
CA ASP A 199 -16.18 -8.96 -21.61
C ASP A 199 -17.33 -9.30 -22.56
N SER A 200 -17.74 -8.30 -23.33
CA SER A 200 -18.39 -8.49 -24.61
C SER A 200 -17.40 -9.23 -25.50
N ILE A 201 -17.64 -10.51 -25.80
CA ILE A 201 -17.92 -11.03 -27.16
C ILE A 201 -18.56 -12.42 -26.98
N GLU A 202 -19.88 -12.47 -27.13
CA GLU A 202 -20.60 -13.68 -27.52
C GLU A 202 -20.34 -13.87 -29.02
N SER A 203 -19.40 -14.74 -29.39
CA SER A 203 -19.21 -15.15 -30.79
C SER A 203 -20.14 -16.33 -31.08
N LYS A 204 -21.14 -16.07 -31.92
CA LYS A 204 -21.79 -17.09 -32.74
C LYS A 204 -20.79 -17.76 -33.66
#